data_AF-A0A2T5BE19-F1
#
_entry.id   AF-A0A2T5BE19-F1
#
_cell.length_a   1.000
_cell.length_b   1.000
_cell.length_c   1.000
_cell.angle_alpha   90.00
_cell.angle_beta   90.00
_cell.angle_gamma   90.00
#
_symmetry.space_group_name_H-M   'P 1'
#
loop_
_entity.id
_entity.type
_entity.pdbx_description
1 polymer ?
#
loop_
_entity_poly.entity_id
_entity_poly.type
_entity_poly.pdbx_seq_one_letter_code
_entity_poly.pdbx_strand_id
1 'polypeptide(L)'
;MRAQHSLLSAIERDLRSAHQPPLGWYDVLWELDRAPDGRLRPYEIEERTLLAQYNLSRLIDRLEKEGLVMRESFDQDGRGRWVVITEKGRAARAGMWEVYAKSIQAHIGAKLDDAEAATLAELLSRLA
;
A
#
# COMPACT_ATOMS: atom_id res chain seq x y z
N MET A 1 0.09 9.31 15.54
CA MET A 1 1.01 9.54 16.70
C MET A 1 2.42 9.91 16.23
N ARG A 2 3.28 10.54 17.05
CA ARG A 2 4.67 10.93 16.65
C ARG A 2 5.52 9.73 16.21
N ALA A 3 5.39 8.59 16.91
CA ALA A 3 6.08 7.35 16.56
C ALA A 3 5.72 6.88 15.14
N GLN A 4 4.42 6.78 14.83
CA GLN A 4 3.92 6.45 13.49
C GLN A 4 4.46 7.40 12.42
N HIS A 5 4.40 8.72 12.64
CA HIS A 5 4.92 9.69 11.66
C HIS A 5 6.42 9.52 11.41
N SER A 6 7.20 9.26 12.47
CA SER A 6 8.65 9.06 12.37
C SER A 6 8.99 7.77 11.61
N LEU A 7 8.24 6.69 11.86
CA LEU A 7 8.39 5.41 11.17
C LEU A 7 8.05 5.52 9.68
N LEU A 8 6.87 6.07 9.35
CA LEU A 8 6.46 6.25 7.95
C LEU A 8 7.45 7.15 7.20
N SER A 9 7.96 8.20 7.85
CA SER A 9 8.98 9.06 7.25
C SER A 9 10.31 8.34 7.01
N ALA A 10 10.69 7.37 7.86
CA ALA A 10 11.88 6.56 7.66
C ALA A 10 11.71 5.58 6.50
N ILE A 11 10.57 4.89 6.43
CA ILE A 11 10.24 3.99 5.33
C ILE A 11 10.21 4.73 3.99
N GLU A 12 9.60 5.92 3.94
CA GLU A 12 9.58 6.77 2.75
C GLU A 12 10.99 7.20 2.30
N ARG A 13 11.93 7.42 3.24
CA ARG A 13 13.33 7.69 2.89
C ARG A 13 14.03 6.46 2.32
N ASP A 14 13.77 5.28 2.87
CA ASP A 14 14.40 4.04 2.42
C ASP A 14 13.91 3.65 1.02
N LEU A 15 12.59 3.72 0.77
CA LEU A 15 12.01 3.52 -0.56
C LEU A 15 12.61 4.47 -1.59
N ARG A 16 12.67 5.76 -1.26
CA ARG A 16 13.27 6.78 -2.14
C ARG A 16 14.74 6.48 -2.45
N SER A 17 15.52 6.09 -1.44
CA SER A 17 16.95 5.77 -1.60
C SER A 17 17.15 4.55 -2.49
N ALA A 18 16.22 3.59 -2.44
CA ALA A 18 16.19 2.42 -3.31
C ALA A 18 15.51 2.68 -4.67
N HIS A 19 15.22 3.94 -5.02
CA HIS A 19 14.54 4.33 -6.25
C HIS A 19 13.16 3.66 -6.45
N GLN A 20 12.50 3.33 -5.35
CA GLN A 20 11.15 2.78 -5.35
C GLN A 20 10.08 3.89 -5.35
N PRO A 21 8.86 3.60 -5.83
CA PRO A 21 7.73 4.51 -5.68
C PRO A 21 7.40 4.84 -4.20
N PRO A 22 6.60 5.90 -3.96
CA PRO A 22 6.15 6.25 -2.61
C PRO A 22 5.33 5.13 -1.94
N LEU A 23 5.33 5.06 -0.61
CA LEU A 23 4.67 3.97 0.14
C LEU A 23 3.17 3.88 -0.16
N GLY A 24 2.50 5.00 -0.42
CA GLY A 24 1.09 5.01 -0.82
C GLY A 24 0.78 4.22 -2.10
N TRP A 25 1.77 4.02 -2.98
CA TRP A 25 1.59 3.17 -4.16
C TRP A 25 1.57 1.70 -3.76
N TYR A 26 2.44 1.29 -2.83
CA TYR A 26 2.46 -0.07 -2.30
C TYR A 26 1.11 -0.43 -1.69
N ASP A 27 0.55 0.47 -0.88
CA ASP A 27 -0.71 0.24 -0.16
C ASP A 27 -1.87 -0.04 -1.14
N VAL A 28 -2.03 0.78 -2.18
CA VAL A 28 -3.05 0.55 -3.23
C VAL A 28 -2.80 -0.73 -4.02
N LEU A 29 -1.56 -0.94 -4.49
CA LEU A 29 -1.22 -2.12 -5.28
C LEU A 29 -1.41 -3.39 -4.46
N TRP A 30 -1.05 -3.38 -3.18
CA TRP A 30 -1.25 -4.49 -2.27
C TRP A 30 -2.73 -4.80 -2.08
N GLU A 31 -3.62 -3.80 -1.93
CA GLU A 31 -5.08 -4.03 -1.84
C GLU A 31 -5.65 -4.66 -3.10
N LEU A 32 -5.22 -4.19 -4.27
CA LEU A 32 -5.63 -4.78 -5.53
C LEU A 32 -5.09 -6.21 -5.70
N ASP A 33 -3.82 -6.45 -5.38
CA ASP A 33 -3.16 -7.75 -5.56
C ASP A 33 -3.82 -8.86 -4.74
N ARG A 34 -4.23 -8.54 -3.50
CA ARG A 34 -4.92 -9.50 -2.61
C ARG A 34 -6.42 -9.62 -2.86
N ALA A 35 -7.02 -8.70 -3.63
CA ALA A 35 -8.44 -8.73 -3.92
C ALA A 35 -8.77 -9.90 -4.87
N PRO A 36 -9.98 -10.49 -4.76
CA PRO A 36 -10.47 -11.41 -5.77
C PRO A 36 -10.37 -10.79 -7.17
N ASP A 37 -9.87 -11.56 -8.14
CA ASP A 37 -9.63 -11.14 -9.52
C ASP A 37 -8.65 -9.97 -9.71
N GLY A 38 -7.94 -9.52 -8.68
CA GLY A 38 -6.97 -8.42 -8.81
C GLY A 38 -7.62 -7.05 -9.03
N ARG A 39 -8.87 -6.86 -8.63
CA ARG A 39 -9.63 -5.64 -8.93
C ARG A 39 -10.47 -5.14 -7.77
N LEU A 40 -10.63 -3.83 -7.70
CA LEU A 40 -11.46 -3.14 -6.71
C LEU A 40 -12.10 -1.89 -7.32
N ARG A 41 -13.25 -1.48 -6.79
CA ARG A 41 -13.82 -0.17 -7.06
C ARG A 41 -13.04 0.89 -6.30
N PRO A 42 -12.97 2.14 -6.79
CA PRO A 42 -12.23 3.21 -6.10
C PRO A 42 -12.60 3.39 -4.62
N TYR A 43 -13.89 3.32 -4.25
CA TYR A 43 -14.29 3.44 -2.85
C TYR A 43 -13.81 2.25 -1.99
N GLU A 44 -13.76 1.03 -2.57
CA GLU A 44 -13.25 -0.14 -1.86
C GLU A 44 -11.74 -0.03 -1.64
N ILE A 45 -11.00 0.60 -2.56
CA ILE A 45 -9.59 0.89 -2.35
C ILE A 45 -9.44 1.87 -1.20
N GLU A 46 -10.23 2.96 -1.18
CA GLU A 46 -10.21 3.95 -0.11
C GLU A 46 -10.49 3.34 1.28
N GLU A 47 -11.50 2.47 1.37
CA GLU A 47 -11.87 1.77 2.61
C GLU A 47 -10.81 0.78 3.10
N ARG A 48 -10.06 0.15 2.18
CA ARG A 48 -9.11 -0.93 2.51
C ARG A 48 -7.68 -0.45 2.71
N THR A 49 -7.29 0.66 2.09
CA THR A 49 -5.93 1.21 2.25
C THR A 49 -5.67 1.63 3.69
N LEU A 50 -4.50 1.25 4.21
CA LEU A 50 -4.08 1.62 5.57
C LEU A 50 -3.64 3.08 5.69
N LEU A 51 -3.11 3.64 4.59
CA LEU A 51 -2.62 4.99 4.52
C LEU A 51 -3.69 5.89 3.91
N ALA A 52 -4.04 6.97 4.61
CA ALA A 52 -5.02 7.94 4.12
C ALA A 52 -4.62 8.48 2.74
N GLN A 53 -5.48 8.23 1.74
CA GLN A 53 -5.27 8.66 0.36
C GLN A 53 -6.09 9.92 0.05
N TYR A 54 -5.63 11.09 0.50
CA TYR A 54 -6.33 12.37 0.28
C TYR A 54 -6.60 12.72 -1.21
N ASN A 55 -6.00 11.99 -2.14
CA ASN A 55 -6.14 12.18 -3.58
C ASN A 55 -6.16 10.85 -4.34
N LEU A 56 -6.94 9.87 -3.88
CA LEU A 56 -6.95 8.52 -4.44
C LEU A 56 -7.14 8.50 -5.96
N SER A 57 -8.06 9.29 -6.52
CA SER A 57 -8.26 9.36 -7.97
C SER A 57 -6.98 9.77 -8.72
N ARG A 58 -6.26 10.79 -8.23
CA ARG A 58 -4.98 11.23 -8.82
C ARG A 58 -3.86 10.22 -8.62
N LEU A 59 -3.92 9.43 -7.55
CA LEU A 59 -3.00 8.32 -7.35
C LEU A 59 -3.28 7.22 -8.39
N ILE A 60 -4.53 6.81 -8.56
CA ILE A 60 -4.94 5.84 -9.58
C ILE A 60 -4.55 6.32 -10.99
N ASP A 61 -4.77 7.60 -11.31
CA ASP A 61 -4.36 8.16 -12.62
C ASP A 61 -2.85 8.02 -12.87
N ARG A 62 -2.03 8.21 -11.83
CA ARG A 62 -0.58 8.03 -11.92
C ARG A 62 -0.19 6.55 -12.06
N LEU A 63 -0.83 5.67 -11.28
CA LEU A 63 -0.61 4.22 -11.38
C LEU A 63 -0.99 3.71 -12.78
N GLU A 64 -2.07 4.21 -13.36
CA GLU A 64 -2.53 3.88 -14.71
C GLU A 64 -1.55 4.41 -15.77
N LYS A 65 -1.09 5.66 -15.62
CA LYS A 65 -0.06 6.24 -16.49
C LYS A 65 1.25 5.46 -16.47
N GLU A 66 1.65 4.94 -15.32
CA GLU A 66 2.81 4.06 -15.20
C GLU A 66 2.52 2.62 -15.65
N GLY A 67 1.30 2.31 -16.08
CA GLY A 67 0.87 0.98 -16.52
C GLY A 67 0.87 -0.06 -15.40
N LEU A 68 0.75 0.36 -14.14
CA LEU A 68 0.68 -0.54 -12.98
C LEU A 68 -0.74 -1.03 -12.73
N VAL A 69 -1.72 -0.20 -13.07
CA VAL A 69 -3.14 -0.57 -13.04
C VAL A 69 -3.79 -0.19 -14.38
N MET A 70 -5.00 -0.68 -14.61
CA MET A 70 -5.88 -0.25 -15.70
C MET A 70 -7.31 -0.10 -15.21
N ARG A 71 -8.12 0.65 -15.95
CA ARG A 71 -9.55 0.80 -15.69
C ARG A 71 -10.39 -0.03 -16.64
N GLU A 72 -11.30 -0.82 -16.09
CA GLU A 72 -12.27 -1.61 -16.85
C GLU A 72 -13.71 -1.19 -16.49
N SER A 73 -14.58 -1.05 -17.49
CA SER A 73 -16.00 -0.79 -17.23
C SER A 73 -16.67 -2.01 -16.61
N PHE A 74 -17.54 -1.81 -15.61
CA PHE A 74 -18.23 -2.93 -14.93
C PHE A 74 -19.75 -2.96 -15.11
N ASP A 75 -20.31 -1.95 -15.76
CA ASP A 75 -21.72 -1.89 -16.15
C ASP A 75 -21.84 -1.70 -17.67
N GLN A 76 -23.02 -2.01 -18.20
CA GLN A 76 -23.34 -1.75 -19.61
C GLN A 76 -23.58 -0.25 -19.88
N ASP A 77 -23.77 0.57 -18.84
CA ASP A 77 -24.06 2.00 -18.97
C ASP A 77 -22.85 2.92 -18.75
N GLY A 78 -21.66 2.36 -18.48
CA GLY A 78 -20.37 3.04 -18.40
C GLY A 78 -20.12 3.86 -17.12
N ARG A 79 -21.00 3.78 -16.11
CA ARG A 79 -20.94 4.64 -14.92
C ARG A 79 -19.97 4.11 -13.86
N GLY A 80 -19.59 2.84 -13.94
CA GLY A 80 -18.70 2.16 -13.02
C GLY A 80 -17.37 1.73 -13.65
N ARG A 81 -16.24 2.04 -12.98
CA ARG A 81 -14.91 1.53 -13.38
C ARG A 81 -14.27 0.71 -12.26
N TRP A 82 -13.89 -0.52 -12.59
CA TRP A 82 -12.90 -1.29 -11.83
C TRP A 82 -11.55 -0.62 -11.98
N VAL A 83 -10.74 -0.68 -10.94
CA VAL A 83 -9.29 -0.55 -11.03
C VAL A 83 -8.74 -1.96 -10.94
N VAL A 84 -7.94 -2.36 -11.92
CA VAL A 84 -7.40 -3.71 -12.04
C VAL A 84 -5.89 -3.63 -12.01
N ILE A 85 -5.24 -4.42 -11.14
CA ILE A 85 -3.78 -4.50 -11.12
C ILE A 85 -3.26 -5.27 -12.34
N THR A 86 -2.27 -4.72 -13.00
CA THR A 86 -1.57 -5.39 -14.11
C THR A 86 -0.45 -6.28 -13.59
N GLU A 87 0.10 -7.13 -14.45
CA GLU A 87 1.30 -7.90 -14.11
C GLU A 87 2.49 -6.99 -13.75
N LYS A 88 2.65 -5.86 -14.45
CA LYS A 88 3.65 -4.84 -14.11
C LYS A 88 3.41 -4.27 -12.71
N GLY A 89 2.15 -4.05 -12.35
CA GLY A 89 1.74 -3.62 -11.00
C GLY A 89 2.12 -4.62 -9.92
N ARG A 90 1.87 -5.92 -10.14
CA ARG A 90 2.25 -7.00 -9.21
C ARG A 90 3.77 -7.07 -9.05
N ALA A 91 4.51 -7.01 -10.15
CA ALA A 91 5.97 -7.00 -10.14
C ALA A 91 6.54 -5.77 -9.40
N ALA A 92 5.96 -4.58 -9.63
CA ALA A 92 6.35 -3.36 -8.92
C ALA A 92 6.09 -3.48 -7.42
N ARG A 93 4.90 -3.96 -7.01
CA ARG A 93 4.56 -4.21 -5.60
C ARG A 93 5.53 -5.18 -4.94
N ALA A 94 5.88 -6.28 -5.62
CA ALA A 94 6.86 -7.24 -5.13
C ALA A 94 8.27 -6.61 -4.98
N GLY A 95 8.72 -5.82 -5.95
CA GLY A 95 9.99 -5.10 -5.85
C GLY A 95 10.02 -4.07 -4.71
N MET A 96 8.91 -3.38 -4.45
CA MET A 96 8.78 -2.49 -3.30
C MET A 96 8.84 -3.25 -1.97
N TRP A 97 8.23 -4.45 -1.90
CA TRP A 97 8.24 -5.29 -0.69
C TRP A 97 9.66 -5.65 -0.24
N GLU A 98 10.57 -5.92 -1.17
CA GLU A 98 11.98 -6.24 -0.86
C GLU A 98 12.70 -5.12 -0.10
N VAL A 99 12.28 -3.86 -0.29
CA VAL A 99 12.80 -2.71 0.44
C VAL A 99 11.98 -2.46 1.69
N TYR A 100 10.65 -2.51 1.57
CA TYR A 100 9.73 -2.20 2.65
C TYR A 100 9.88 -3.18 3.83
N ALA A 101 9.99 -4.48 3.58
CA ALA A 101 10.20 -5.50 4.61
C ALA A 101 11.51 -5.27 5.39
N LYS A 102 12.59 -4.91 4.69
CA LYS A 102 13.89 -4.59 5.31
C LYS A 102 13.79 -3.32 6.16
N SER A 103 13.04 -2.33 5.68
CA SER A 103 12.79 -1.08 6.41
C SER A 103 11.98 -1.33 7.70
N ILE A 104 10.92 -2.15 7.63
CA ILE A 104 10.16 -2.60 8.82
C ILE A 104 11.09 -3.27 9.82
N GLN A 105 11.93 -4.20 9.36
CA GLN A 105 12.88 -4.88 10.24
C GLN A 105 13.87 -3.89 10.87
N ALA A 106 14.44 -2.97 10.11
CA ALA A 106 15.43 -2.01 10.61
C ALA A 106 14.84 -1.02 11.62
N HIS A 107 13.62 -0.54 11.38
CA HIS A 107 13.04 0.56 12.17
C HIS A 107 12.13 0.09 13.31
N ILE A 108 11.64 -1.15 13.26
CA ILE A 108 10.74 -1.75 14.25
C ILE A 108 11.37 -3.03 14.81
N GLY A 109 11.57 -4.05 13.97
CA GLY A 109 11.97 -5.40 14.42
C GLY A 109 13.33 -5.47 15.11
N ALA A 110 14.28 -4.60 14.76
CA ALA A 110 15.58 -4.50 15.40
C ALA A 110 15.57 -3.73 16.73
N LYS A 111 14.43 -3.15 17.11
CA LYS A 111 14.29 -2.29 18.31
C LYS A 111 13.40 -2.88 19.39
N LEU A 112 12.72 -3.98 19.09
CA LEU A 112 11.82 -4.67 20.01
C LEU A 112 12.26 -6.13 20.07
N ASP A 113 12.35 -6.68 21.27
CA ASP A 113 12.43 -8.13 21.41
C ASP A 113 11.06 -8.79 21.18
N ASP A 114 11.02 -10.13 21.13
CA ASP A 114 9.80 -10.88 20.84
C ASP A 114 8.68 -10.62 21.87
N ALA A 115 9.04 -10.39 23.14
CA ALA A 115 8.07 -10.14 24.21
C ALA A 115 7.49 -8.72 24.11
N GLU A 116 8.34 -7.73 23.82
CA GLU A 116 7.92 -6.35 23.56
C GLU A 116 7.05 -6.27 22.31
N ALA A 117 7.43 -6.98 21.23
CA ALA A 117 6.64 -7.03 20.00
C ALA A 117 5.26 -7.67 20.22
N ALA A 118 5.18 -8.76 21.00
CA ALA A 118 3.92 -9.39 21.37
C ALA A 118 3.03 -8.45 22.20
N THR A 119 3.62 -7.76 23.18
CA THR A 119 2.92 -6.79 24.02
C THR A 119 2.39 -5.61 23.17
N LEU A 120 3.22 -5.08 22.27
CA LEU A 120 2.81 -4.01 21.36
C LEU A 120 1.65 -4.46 20.45
N ALA A 121 1.71 -5.66 19.90
CA ALA A 121 0.66 -6.21 19.06
C ALA A 121 -0.67 -6.35 19.82
N GLU A 122 -0.65 -6.86 21.05
CA GLU A 122 -1.83 -6.95 21.93
C GLU A 122 -2.42 -5.57 22.23
N LEU A 123 -1.59 -4.59 22.56
CA LEU A 123 -2.06 -3.24 22.86
C LEU A 123 -2.67 -2.56 21.63
N LEU A 124 -2.07 -2.75 20.44
CA LEU A 124 -2.59 -2.19 19.20
C LEU A 124 -3.89 -2.87 18.75
N SER A 125 -4.04 -4.18 18.94
CA SER A 125 -5.26 -4.90 18.54
C SER A 125 -6.50 -4.46 19.32
N ARG A 126 -6.33 -3.89 20.51
CA ARG A 126 -7.43 -3.34 21.31
C ARG A 126 -7.93 -1.97 20.82
N LEU A 127 -7.18 -1.33 19.92
CA LEU A 127 -7.52 -0.03 19.33
C LEU A 127 -8.07 -0.14 17.91
N ALA A 128 -7.98 -1.33 17.28
CA ALA A 128 -8.39 -1.60 15.91
C ALA A 128 -9.79 -2.21 15.83
#